data_AF-A0A7C3W8P3-F1
#
_entry.id   AF-A0A7C3W8P3-F1
#
_cell.length_a   1.000
_cell.length_b   1.000
_cell.length_c   1.000
_cell.angle_alpha   90.00
_cell.angle_beta   90.00
_cell.angle_gamma   90.00
#
_symmetry.space_group_name_H-M   'P 1'
#
loop_
_entity.id
_entity.type
_entity.pdbx_description
1 polymer ?
#
loop_
_entity_poly.entity_id
_entity_poly.type
_entity_poly.pdbx_seq_one_letter_code
_entity_poly.pdbx_strand_id
1 'polypeptide(L)' 'MAKIDAFFNLMLEQKASDLHLSSGNPPILRISGELHRVDYPPLESDALKAMLYEITPEYK' A
#
# COMPACT_ATOMS: atom_id res chain seq x y z
N MET A 1 -14.18 6.22 0.14
CA MET A 1 -12.97 5.76 -0.58
C MET A 1 -12.05 5.20 0.48
N ALA A 2 -11.58 3.97 0.31
CA ALA A 2 -10.70 3.33 1.29
C ALA A 2 -9.35 4.08 1.29
N LYS A 3 -8.64 4.10 2.42
CA LYS A 3 -7.33 4.76 2.53
C LYS A 3 -6.31 4.19 1.54
N ILE A 4 -6.41 2.89 1.26
CA ILE A 4 -5.52 2.21 0.32
C ILE A 4 -5.69 2.67 -1.14
N ASP A 5 -6.84 3.26 -1.50
CA ASP A 5 -7.12 3.71 -2.87
C ASP A 5 -6.12 4.79 -3.33
N ALA A 6 -5.58 5.60 -2.41
CA ALA A 6 -4.53 6.56 -2.72
C ALA A 6 -3.25 5.88 -3.23
N PHE A 7 -2.88 4.73 -2.65
CA PHE A 7 -1.72 3.97 -3.13
C PHE A 7 -2.01 3.28 -4.46
N PHE A 8 -3.23 2.79 -4.69
CA PHE A 8 -3.62 2.23 -5.98
C PHE A 8 -3.61 3.28 -7.09
N ASN A 9 -4.09 4.49 -6.84
CA ASN A 9 -3.99 5.60 -7.79
C ASN A 9 -2.53 5.91 -8.10
N LEU A 10 -1.66 5.97 -7.08
CA LEU A 10 -0.23 6.15 -7.28
C LEU A 10 0.41 5.03 -8.10
N MET A 11 0.00 3.77 -7.90
CA MET A 11 0.45 2.65 -8.74
C MET A 11 0.13 2.89 -10.21
N LEU A 12 -1.11 3.32 -10.51
CA LEU A 12 -1.55 3.59 -11.89
C LEU A 12 -0.76 4.75 -12.51
N GLU A 13 -0.59 5.84 -11.77
CA GLU A 13 0.17 7.01 -12.21
C GLU A 13 1.63 6.67 -12.52
N GLN A 14 2.26 5.86 -11.67
CA GLN A 14 3.67 5.46 -11.79
C GLN A 14 3.88 4.21 -12.66
N LYS A 15 2.80 3.60 -13.17
CA LYS A 15 2.82 2.32 -13.90
C LYS A 15 3.52 1.19 -13.11
N ALA A 16 3.29 1.16 -11.80
CA ALA A 16 3.81 0.11 -10.94
C ALA A 16 3.08 -1.22 -11.18
N SER A 17 3.82 -2.33 -11.15
CA SER A 17 3.25 -3.68 -11.24
C SER A 17 2.71 -4.17 -9.91
N ASP A 18 3.37 -3.80 -8.80
CA ASP A 18 3.08 -4.29 -7.46
C ASP A 18 3.13 -3.16 -6.43
N LEU A 19 2.29 -3.26 -5.40
CA LEU A 19 2.37 -2.48 -4.17
C LEU A 19 2.68 -3.42 -3.01
N HIS A 20 3.81 -3.20 -2.36
CA HIS A 20 4.26 -3.92 -1.19
C HIS A 20 3.95 -3.09 0.07
N LEU A 21 3.24 -3.71 1.01
CA LEU A 21 2.91 -3.13 2.31
C LEU A 21 3.42 -4.05 3.41
N SER A 22 4.21 -3.51 4.34
CA SER A 22 4.77 -4.25 5.47
C SER A 22 4.91 -3.32 6.67
N SER A 23 4.65 -3.84 7.87
CA SER A 23 4.82 -3.06 9.09
C SER A 23 6.29 -2.65 9.28
N GLY A 24 6.50 -1.45 9.83
CA GLY A 24 7.82 -0.85 10.05
C GLY A 24 8.52 -0.38 8.78
N ASN A 25 7.87 -0.46 7.61
CA ASN A 25 8.42 -0.01 6.35
C ASN A 25 7.47 1.00 5.68
N PRO A 26 8.00 1.99 4.93
CA PRO A 26 7.20 2.74 3.98
C PRO A 26 6.57 1.81 2.94
N PRO A 27 5.43 2.18 2.32
CA PRO A 27 4.92 1.53 1.11
C PRO A 27 6.00 1.48 0.03
N ILE A 28 6.08 0.37 -0.70
CA ILE A 28 7.06 0.18 -1.76
C ILE A 28 6.33 -0.20 -3.05
N LEU A 29 6.64 0.50 -4.13
CA LEU A 29 6.16 0.18 -5.47
C LEU A 29 7.21 -0.64 -6.22
N ARG A 30 6.76 -1.62 -7.01
CA ARG A 30 7.60 -2.22 -8.04
C ARG A 30 7.34 -1.54 -9.37
N ILE A 31 8.35 -0.88 -9.94
CA ILE A 31 8.25 -0.18 -11.24
C ILE A 31 9.31 -0.78 -12.15
N SER A 32 8.89 -1.37 -13.28
CA SER A 32 9.81 -2.00 -14.25
C SER A 32 10.79 -3.01 -13.64
N GLY A 33 10.37 -3.72 -12.58
CA GLY A 33 11.19 -4.72 -11.87
C GLY A 33 11.95 -4.18 -10.64
N GLU A 34 12.11 -2.87 -10.52
CA GLU A 34 12.84 -2.23 -9.42
C GLU A 34 11.93 -1.80 -8.27
N LEU A 35 12.45 -1.79 -7.04
CA LEU A 35 11.71 -1.42 -5.83
C LEU A 35 11.94 0.05 -5.47
N HIS A 36 10.85 0.82 -5.42
CA HIS A 36 10.85 2.24 -5.07
C HIS A 36 10.06 2.48 -3.79
N ARG A 37 10.71 3.02 -2.76
CA ARG A 37 10.02 3.46 -1.54
C ARG A 37 9.22 4.72 -1.85
N VAL A 38 7.95 4.72 -1.44
CA VAL A 38 7.12 5.92 -1.46
C VAL A 38 7.59 6.84 -0.33
N ASP A 39 7.61 8.15 -0.57
CA ASP A 39 7.83 9.14 0.48
C ASP A 39 6.61 9.19 1.41
N TYR A 40 6.64 8.30 2.40
CA TYR A 40 5.58 8.10 3.36
C TYR A 40 6.18 7.53 4.65
N PRO A 41 5.65 7.86 5.84
CA PRO A 41 6.13 7.28 7.08
C PRO A 41 6.06 5.75 7.08
N PRO A 42 6.91 5.06 7.88
CA PRO A 42 6.75 3.64 8.12
C PRO A 42 5.33 3.28 8.57
N LEU A 43 4.81 2.16 8.06
CA LEU A 43 3.46 1.70 8.37
C LEU A 43 3.42 1.01 9.73
N GLU A 44 2.60 1.52 10.64
CA GLU A 44 2.33 0.86 11.92
C GLU A 44 1.40 -0.35 11.73
N SER A 45 1.64 -1.41 12.50
CA SER A 45 0.97 -2.71 12.30
C SER A 45 -0.56 -2.61 12.38
N ASP A 46 -1.08 -1.96 13.42
CA ASP A 46 -2.53 -1.82 13.62
C ASP A 46 -3.18 -0.93 12.57
N ALA A 47 -2.52 0.16 12.19
CA ALA A 47 -3.00 1.06 11.15
C ALA A 47 -3.02 0.39 9.77
N LEU A 48 -1.97 -0.39 9.45
CA LEU A 48 -1.91 -1.18 8.22
C LEU A 48 -3.02 -2.23 8.18
N LYS A 49 -3.23 -2.97 9.27
CA LYS A 49 -4.30 -3.97 9.37
C LYS A 49 -5.68 -3.34 9.18
N ALA A 50 -5.94 -2.21 9.84
CA ALA A 50 -7.20 -1.47 9.67
C ALA A 50 -7.41 -1.04 8.21
N MET A 51 -6.39 -0.48 7.57
CA MET A 51 -6.45 -0.06 6.16
C MET A 51 -6.71 -1.24 5.21
N LEU A 52 -6.06 -2.39 5.43
CA LEU A 52 -6.27 -3.58 4.61
C LEU A 52 -7.67 -4.14 4.77
N TYR A 53 -8.25 -4.10 5.98
CA TYR A 53 -9.59 -4.62 6.20
C TYR A 53 -10.71 -3.78 5.58
N GLU A 54 -10.46 -2.51 5.22
CA GLU A 54 -11.43 -1.70 4.48
C GLU A 54 -11.79 -2.31 3.11
N ILE A 55 -10.91 -3.14 2.54
CA ILE A 55 -11.10 -3.79 1.24
C ILE A 55 -11.35 -5.30 1.33
N THR A 56 -11.38 -5.87 2.53
CA THR A 56 -11.72 -7.28 2.73
C THR A 56 -13.21 -7.44 2.99
N PRO A 57 -13.80 -8.60 2.68
CA PRO A 57 -15.14 -8.94 3.15
C PRO A 57 -15.25 -8.85 4.67
N GLU A 58 -16.46 -8.59 5.17
CA GLU A 58 -16.73 -8.66 6.60
C GLU A 58 -16.36 -10.04 7.17
N TYR A 59 -15.75 -10.05 8.35
CA TYR A 59 -15.49 -11.28 9.09
C TYR A 59 -16.83 -11.91 9.48
N LYS A 60 -17.07 -13.15 9.02
CA LYS A 60 -18.23 -13.96 9.43
C LYS A 60 -18.00 -14.61 10.79
#